data_AF-A0A409YMS6-F1
#
_entry.id   AF-A0A409YMS6-F1
#
_cell.length_a   1.000
_cell.length_b   1.000
_cell.length_c   1.000
_cell.angle_alpha   90.00
_cell.angle_beta   90.00
_cell.angle_gamma   90.00
#
_symmetry.space_group_name_H-M   'P 1'
#
loop_
_entity.id
_entity.type
_entity.pdbx_description
1 polymer ?
#
loop_
_entity_poly.entity_id
_entity_poly.type
_entity_poly.pdbx_seq_one_letter_code
_entity_poly.pdbx_strand_id
1 'polypeptide(L)'
;MYRQPLPLTLEDRTGQLTNSDFDDMYDRLFLHVARQPGKTTTKIYEMNIRASRHRSKQPLNRDPIIVLEFMPDESLGTVTFLKPPYQGSILMSRYLKKTSFFGT
;
A
#
# COMPACT_ATOMS: atom_id res chain seq x y z
N MET A 1 -14.17 11.77 -24.92
CA MET A 1 -14.54 10.80 -23.87
C MET A 1 -13.33 10.57 -22.98
N TYR A 2 -13.33 11.07 -21.75
CA TYR A 2 -12.30 10.70 -20.78
C TYR A 2 -12.54 9.25 -20.36
N ARG A 3 -11.62 8.34 -20.70
CA ARG A 3 -11.62 6.98 -20.15
C ARG A 3 -11.21 7.11 -18.69
N GLN A 4 -12.17 6.99 -17.77
CA GLN A 4 -11.80 6.80 -16.37
C GLN A 4 -11.05 5.47 -16.27
N PRO A 5 -9.92 5.41 -15.54
CA PRO A 5 -9.25 4.14 -15.29
C PRO A 5 -10.23 3.20 -14.58
N LEU A 6 -10.28 1.94 -15.03
CA LEU A 6 -11.15 0.93 -14.40
C LEU A 6 -10.77 0.81 -12.92
N PRO A 7 -11.73 0.87 -11.98
CA PRO A 7 -11.46 0.81 -10.54
C PRO A 7 -10.60 -0.40 -10.17
N LEU A 8 -9.70 -0.23 -9.20
CA LEU A 8 -8.94 -1.34 -8.64
C LEU A 8 -9.81 -2.08 -7.62
N THR A 9 -9.84 -3.40 -7.70
CA THR A 9 -10.52 -4.24 -6.71
C THR A 9 -9.51 -5.22 -6.17
N LEU A 10 -9.06 -4.98 -4.94
CA LEU A 10 -7.95 -5.71 -4.32
C LEU A 10 -8.49 -6.83 -3.42
N GLU A 11 -7.96 -8.03 -3.59
CA GLU A 11 -8.27 -9.22 -2.77
C GLU A 11 -7.07 -9.54 -1.87
N ASP A 12 -7.30 -9.64 -0.55
CA ASP A 12 -6.29 -10.11 0.41
C ASP A 12 -6.10 -11.63 0.26
N ARG A 13 -4.87 -12.05 0.00
CA ARG A 13 -4.51 -13.45 -0.23
C ARG A 13 -3.99 -14.17 1.00
N THR A 14 -3.54 -13.45 2.02
CA THR A 14 -2.85 -14.06 3.17
C THR A 14 -3.70 -14.06 4.43
N GLY A 15 -4.65 -13.11 4.54
CA GLY A 15 -5.48 -12.94 5.74
C GLY A 15 -4.67 -12.57 6.99
N GLN A 16 -3.46 -12.02 6.80
CA GLN A 16 -2.61 -11.55 7.90
C GLN A 16 -2.87 -10.06 8.15
N LEU A 17 -2.49 -9.56 9.34
CA LEU A 17 -2.71 -8.14 9.69
C LEU A 17 -1.52 -7.25 9.34
N THR A 18 -0.31 -7.80 9.36
CA THR A 18 0.94 -7.02 9.29
C THR A 18 1.83 -7.40 8.12
N ASN A 19 1.45 -8.43 7.36
CA ASN A 19 2.25 -8.96 6.28
C ASN A 19 1.34 -9.60 5.22
N SER A 20 0.76 -8.76 4.37
CA SER A 20 -0.36 -9.14 3.53
C SER A 20 -0.14 -8.82 2.08
N ASP A 21 -0.50 -9.77 1.24
CA ASP A 21 -0.43 -9.63 -0.19
C ASP A 21 -1.83 -9.34 -0.75
N PHE A 22 -1.91 -8.33 -1.60
CA PHE A 22 -3.14 -7.91 -2.26
C PHE A 22 -2.96 -8.03 -3.77
N ASP A 23 -3.87 -8.77 -4.41
CA ASP A 23 -3.92 -8.87 -5.86
C ASP A 23 -5.15 -8.11 -6.40
N ASP A 24 -5.00 -7.33 -7.47
CA ASP A 24 -6.15 -6.83 -8.23
C ASP A 24 -6.88 -7.99 -8.92
N MET A 25 -8.22 -7.97 -8.92
CA MET A 25 -9.05 -9.01 -9.54
C MET A 25 -8.75 -9.25 -11.02
N TYR A 26 -8.24 -8.22 -11.73
CA TYR A 26 -7.89 -8.30 -13.14
C TYR A 26 -6.38 -8.43 -13.39
N ASP A 27 -5.60 -8.81 -12.36
CA ASP A 27 -4.15 -9.01 -12.43
C ASP A 27 -3.35 -7.78 -12.92
N ARG A 28 -3.90 -6.57 -12.74
CA ARG A 28 -3.24 -5.33 -13.19
C ARG A 28 -2.22 -4.81 -12.18
N LEU A 29 -2.37 -5.19 -10.93
CA LEU A 29 -1.56 -4.69 -9.82
C LEU A 29 -1.43 -5.76 -8.74
N PHE A 30 -0.22 -5.94 -8.23
CA PHE A 30 0.07 -6.81 -7.11
C PHE A 30 0.79 -5.97 -6.05
N LEU A 31 0.30 -6.00 -4.82
CA LEU A 31 0.83 -5.22 -3.71
C LEU A 31 1.22 -6.13 -2.56
N HIS A 32 2.30 -5.76 -1.88
CA HIS A 32 2.69 -6.37 -0.62
C HIS A 32 2.75 -5.29 0.46
N VAL A 33 2.04 -5.51 1.56
CA VAL A 33 2.00 -4.61 2.70
C VAL A 33 2.72 -5.27 3.86
N ALA A 34 3.83 -4.68 4.27
CA ALA A 34 4.66 -5.20 5.36
C ALA A 34 4.83 -4.18 6.48
N ARG A 35 4.73 -4.67 7.71
CA ARG A 35 5.05 -3.93 8.92
C ARG A 35 6.00 -4.74 9.78
N GLN A 36 7.13 -4.14 10.14
CA GLN A 36 8.08 -4.78 11.04
C GLN A 36 7.55 -4.77 12.48
N PRO A 37 7.63 -5.89 13.21
CA PRO A 37 7.27 -5.92 14.63
C PRO A 37 8.03 -4.85 15.42
N GLY A 38 7.33 -4.13 16.31
CA GLY A 38 7.93 -3.06 17.12
C GLY A 38 8.23 -1.75 16.36
N LYS A 39 7.85 -1.65 15.09
CA LYS A 39 7.92 -0.40 14.31
C LYS A 39 6.51 0.14 14.06
N THR A 40 6.40 1.46 14.05
CA THR A 40 5.19 2.19 13.62
C THR A 40 5.17 2.48 12.13
N THR A 41 6.14 1.97 11.38
CA THR A 41 6.25 2.16 9.94
C THR A 41 5.66 0.96 9.20
N THR A 42 4.66 1.22 8.37
CA THR A 42 4.12 0.26 7.40
C THR A 42 4.60 0.63 6.01
N LYS A 43 5.04 -0.36 5.23
CA LYS A 43 5.60 -0.17 3.88
C LYS A 43 4.75 -0.92 2.88
N ILE A 44 4.48 -0.29 1.74
CA ILE A 44 3.73 -0.88 0.64
C ILE A 44 4.67 -1.00 -0.54
N TYR A 45 4.70 -2.18 -1.13
CA TYR A 45 5.55 -2.55 -2.25
C TYR A 45 4.69 -2.94 -3.44
N GLU A 46 5.15 -2.57 -4.62
CA GLU A 46 4.59 -3.06 -5.87
C GLU A 46 5.34 -4.32 -6.30
N MET A 47 4.57 -5.38 -6.51
CA MET A 47 5.06 -6.70 -6.86
C MET A 47 4.84 -6.95 -8.36
N ASN A 48 5.76 -7.69 -8.97
CA ASN A 48 5.66 -8.04 -10.40
C ASN A 48 4.93 -9.36 -10.63
N ILE A 49 4.60 -10.07 -9.54
CA ILE A 49 4.05 -11.42 -9.57
C ILE A 49 2.92 -11.54 -8.56
N ARG A 50 1.96 -12.40 -8.88
CA ARG A 50 0.83 -12.74 -8.01
C ARG A 50 1.32 -13.41 -6.72
N ALA A 51 0.70 -13.05 -5.60
CA ALA A 51 1.02 -13.59 -4.27
C ALA A 51 0.96 -15.12 -4.19
N SER A 52 0.00 -15.73 -4.87
CA SER A 52 -0.24 -17.18 -4.84
C SER A 52 0.94 -18.03 -5.36
N ARG A 53 1.85 -17.43 -6.15
CA ARG A 53 3.02 -18.11 -6.72
C ARG A 53 4.27 -18.00 -5.84
N HIS A 54 4.28 -17.10 -4.86
CA HIS A 54 5.44 -16.92 -4.00
C HIS A 54 5.01 -16.39 -2.63
N ARG A 55 4.98 -17.28 -1.63
CA ARG A 55 4.96 -16.86 -0.23
C ARG A 55 6.35 -16.30 0.09
N SER A 56 6.63 -15.05 -0.29
CA SER A 56 7.95 -14.46 -0.13
C SER A 56 8.24 -14.25 1.36
N LYS A 57 8.86 -15.26 1.97
CA LYS A 57 9.40 -15.21 3.35
C LYS A 57 10.73 -14.46 3.42
N GLN A 58 11.23 -13.93 2.30
CA GLN A 58 12.51 -13.24 2.23
C GLN A 58 12.32 -11.73 2.37
N PRO A 59 13.30 -11.01 2.96
CA PRO A 59 13.26 -9.56 2.96
C PRO A 59 13.15 -9.08 1.51
N LEU A 60 12.15 -8.26 1.24
CA LEU A 60 11.97 -7.63 -0.05
C LEU A 60 13.22 -6.78 -0.34
N ASN A 61 14.10 -7.26 -1.21
CA ASN A 61 15.20 -6.48 -1.79
C ASN A 61 14.66 -5.48 -2.82
N ARG A 62 13.61 -4.75 -2.46
CA ARG A 62 12.92 -3.77 -3.28
C ARG A 62 12.60 -2.55 -2.45
N ASP A 63 12.63 -1.40 -3.09
CA ASP A 63 12.19 -0.17 -2.44
C ASP A 63 10.67 -0.12 -2.37
N PRO A 64 10.10 0.35 -1.24
CA PRO A 64 8.67 0.56 -1.14
C PRO A 64 8.23 1.68 -2.08
N ILE A 65 6.99 1.61 -2.53
CA ILE A 65 6.36 2.66 -3.33
C ILE A 65 5.68 3.70 -2.44
N ILE A 66 5.22 3.28 -1.26
CA ILE A 66 4.56 4.11 -0.26
C ILE A 66 5.06 3.70 1.12
N VAL A 67 5.30 4.70 1.96
CA VAL A 67 5.64 4.53 3.38
C VAL A 67 4.60 5.23 4.22
N LEU A 68 4.04 4.50 5.17
CA LEU A 68 3.08 4.96 6.16
C LEU A 68 3.80 5.01 7.52
N GLU A 69 4.04 6.22 8.02
CA GLU A 69 4.65 6.44 9.31
C GLU A 69 3.57 6.83 10.31
N PHE A 70 3.22 5.89 11.19
CA PHE A 70 2.36 6.17 12.33
C PHE A 70 3.19 6.76 13.47
N MET A 71 2.52 7.55 14.31
CA MET A 71 3.12 8.09 15.53
C MET A 71 3.38 6.98 16.56
N PRO A 72 4.21 7.22 17.60
CA PRO A 72 4.52 6.21 18.62
C PRO A 72 3.31 5.62 19.35
N ASP A 73 2.20 6.35 19.39
CA ASP A 73 0.93 5.95 19.98
C ASP A 73 -0.02 5.25 18.97
N GLU A 74 0.50 4.82 17.82
CA GLU A 74 -0.27 4.27 16.69
C GLU A 74 -1.26 5.26 16.05
N SER A 75 -1.20 6.54 16.41
CA SER A 75 -2.04 7.56 15.78
C SER A 75 -1.57 7.89 14.35
N LEU A 76 -2.47 8.50 13.59
CA LEU A 76 -2.22 8.88 12.20
C LEU A 76 -1.04 9.85 12.10
N GLY A 77 0.01 9.45 11.38
CA GLY A 77 1.15 10.30 11.08
C GLY A 77 1.17 10.72 9.61
N THR A 78 2.20 10.29 8.88
CA THR A 78 2.54 10.79 7.54
C THR A 78 2.56 9.67 6.51
N VAL A 79 1.96 9.90 5.34
CA VAL A 79 2.14 9.04 4.17
C VAL A 79 3.13 9.69 3.21
N THR A 80 4.11 8.92 2.76
CA THR A 80 5.14 9.34 1.82
C THR A 80 5.05 8.50 0.55
N PHE A 81 4.91 9.17 -0.59
CA PHE A 81 4.90 8.55 -1.91
C PHE A 81 6.29 8.66 -2.53
N LEU A 82 6.87 7.52 -2.90
CA LEU A 82 8.26 7.44 -3.37
C LEU A 82 8.37 7.30 -4.90
N LYS A 83 7.31 6.83 -5.56
CA LYS A 83 7.26 6.70 -7.03
C LYS A 83 6.48 7.86 -7.70
N PRO A 84 6.85 8.25 -8.94
CA PRO A 84 6.01 9.11 -9.78
C PRO A 84 4.60 8.53 -9.98
N PRO A 85 3.58 9.34 -10.33
CA PRO A 85 3.64 10.76 -10.76
C PRO A 85 3.66 11.77 -9.61
N TYR A 86 3.42 11.33 -8.37
CA TYR A 86 3.40 12.19 -7.19
C TYR A 86 4.45 11.69 -6.20
N GLN A 87 5.49 12.50 -5.98
CA GLN A 87 6.52 12.25 -4.99
C GLN A 87 6.41 13.29 -3.90
N GLY A 88 6.35 12.85 -2.64
CA GLY A 88 6.24 13.74 -1.50
C GLY A 88 5.48 13.14 -0.33
N SER A 89 5.45 13.90 0.76
CA SER A 89 4.85 13.50 2.02
C SER A 89 3.63 14.35 2.34
N ILE A 90 2.59 13.73 2.89
CA ILE A 90 1.37 14.38 3.32
C ILE A 90 0.88 13.75 4.63
N LEU A 91 0.32 14.56 5.52
CA LEU A 91 -0.31 14.06 6.74
C LEU A 91 -1.47 13.12 6.37
N MET A 92 -1.49 11.93 6.97
CA MET A 92 -2.52 10.92 6.75
C MET A 92 -3.93 11.50 7.01
N SER A 93 -4.07 12.30 8.06
CA SER A 93 -5.34 12.98 8.39
C SER A 93 -5.85 13.88 7.27
N ARG A 94 -4.96 14.56 6.55
CA ARG A 94 -5.29 15.39 5.38
C ARG A 94 -5.57 14.54 4.15
N TYR A 95 -4.78 13.48 3.95
CA TYR A 95 -4.94 12.56 2.84
C TYR A 95 -6.30 11.86 2.89
N LEU A 96 -6.67 11.29 4.04
CA LEU A 96 -7.94 10.58 4.25
C LEU A 96 -9.16 11.50 4.07
N LYS A 97 -9.08 12.75 4.52
CA LYS A 97 -10.15 13.73 4.24
C LYS A 97 -10.29 13.96 2.73
N LYS A 98 -9.18 14.16 2.02
CA LYS A 98 -9.20 14.36 0.57
C LYS A 98 -9.79 13.15 -0.15
N THR A 99 -9.43 11.92 0.22
CA THR A 99 -9.97 10.71 -0.42
C THR A 99 -11.44 10.51 -0.10
N SER A 100 -11.93 10.89 1.09
CA SER A 100 -13.35 10.79 1.43
C SER A 100 -14.26 11.62 0.51
N PHE A 101 -13.77 12.75 -0.01
CA PHE A 101 -14.53 13.57 -0.97
C PHE A 101 -14.59 12.97 -2.38
N PHE A 102 -13.69 12.04 -2.71
CA PHE A 102 -13.63 11.36 -4.01
C PHE A 102 -14.08 9.89 -3.95
N GLY A 103 -14.54 9.42 -2.78
CA GLY A 103 -15.10 8.08 -2.61
C GLY A 103 -16.60 8.09 -2.92
N THR A 104 -16.97 7.66 -4.13
CA THR A 104 -18.31 7.16 -4.46
C THR A 104 -18.28 5.64 -4.49
#